data_AF-A0A0L0LN28-F1
#
_entry.id   AF-A0A0L0LN28-F1
#
_cell.length_a   1.000
_cell.length_b   1.000
_cell.length_c   1.000
_cell.angle_alpha   90.00
_cell.angle_beta   90.00
_cell.angle_gamma   90.00
#
_symmetry.space_group_name_H-M   'P 1'
#
loop_
_entity.id
_entity.type
_entity.pdbx_description
1 polymer ?
#
loop_
_entity_poly.entity_id
_entity_poly.type
_entity_poly.pdbx_seq_one_letter_code
_entity_poly.pdbx_strand_id
1 'polypeptide(L)'
;MIKRFFDWTRLKRQLDLVKEKEFSFSEGQIWWCHTGENIGHELNGKGTGFARPVLILKKYDQYTFLGLPLTTKNKFGTWYVSLYTKAGLRTVVLSQERTFGYRRMQNRIQHVSKRDENYIRTMYLKLHSKNQPRTITDAGRGESRNP
;
A
#
# COMPACT_ATOMS: atom_id res chain seq x y z
N MET A 1 4.60 -24.68 3.47
CA MET A 1 3.59 -24.23 4.46
C MET A 1 2.22 -24.42 3.86
N ILE A 2 1.31 -25.09 4.57
CA ILE A 2 -0.05 -25.37 4.08
C ILE A 2 -0.86 -24.07 4.08
N LYS A 3 -1.56 -23.81 2.98
CA LYS A 3 -2.42 -22.64 2.81
C LYS A 3 -3.71 -22.79 3.63
N ARG A 4 -4.18 -21.70 4.23
CA ARG A 4 -5.37 -21.65 5.09
C ARG A 4 -6.59 -21.07 4.36
N PHE A 5 -6.85 -21.56 3.15
CA PHE A 5 -7.93 -21.02 2.31
C PHE A 5 -9.33 -21.20 2.91
N PHE A 6 -9.61 -22.33 3.56
CA PHE A 6 -10.90 -22.58 4.21
C PHE A 6 -11.16 -21.60 5.36
N ASP A 7 -10.17 -21.41 6.24
CA ASP A 7 -10.24 -20.42 7.32
C ASP A 7 -10.49 -19.01 6.78
N TRP A 8 -9.75 -18.62 5.73
CA TRP A 8 -9.92 -17.32 5.09
C TRP A 8 -11.31 -17.17 4.49
N THR A 9 -11.82 -18.20 3.83
CA THR A 9 -13.17 -18.19 3.24
C THR A 9 -14.24 -18.03 4.31
N ARG A 10 -14.11 -18.75 5.44
CA ARG A 10 -15.01 -18.60 6.59
C ARG A 10 -15.00 -17.18 7.14
N LEU A 11 -13.81 -16.61 7.35
CA LEU A 11 -13.70 -15.23 7.83
C LEU A 11 -14.28 -14.23 6.82
N LYS A 12 -14.02 -14.40 5.52
CA LYS A 12 -14.55 -13.52 4.47
C LYS A 12 -16.08 -13.47 4.49
N ARG A 13 -16.75 -14.62 4.65
CA ARG A 13 -18.21 -14.69 4.82
C ARG A 13 -18.68 -13.90 6.04
N GLN A 14 -17.96 -13.99 7.17
CA GLN A 14 -18.30 -13.22 8.37
C GLN A 14 -18.15 -11.72 8.13
N LEU A 15 -17.08 -11.27 7.46
CA LEU A 15 -16.86 -9.86 7.15
C LEU A 15 -17.92 -9.28 6.22
N ASP A 16 -18.42 -10.09 5.29
CA ASP A 16 -19.48 -9.71 4.34
C ASP A 16 -20.82 -9.46 5.05
N LEU A 17 -21.13 -10.26 6.07
CA LEU A 17 -22.37 -10.17 6.85
C LEU A 17 -22.41 -9.05 7.89
N VAL A 18 -21.29 -8.37 8.16
CA VAL A 18 -21.26 -7.24 9.11
C VAL A 18 -22.27 -6.18 8.63
N LYS A 19 -22.94 -5.44 9.51
CA LYS A 19 -23.77 -4.32 9.04
C LYS A 19 -22.90 -3.13 8.66
N GLU A 20 -23.43 -2.20 7.87
CA GLU A 20 -22.67 -0.97 7.60
C GLU A 20 -22.28 -0.30 8.90
N LYS A 21 -21.01 0.05 9.01
CA LYS A 21 -20.46 0.71 10.17
C LYS A 21 -20.26 2.17 9.79
N GLU A 22 -20.82 3.08 10.58
CA GLU A 22 -20.48 4.50 10.48
C GLU A 22 -19.02 4.67 10.88
N PHE A 23 -18.13 4.63 9.89
CA PHE A 23 -16.72 4.79 10.13
C PHE A 23 -16.05 5.56 8.99
N SER A 24 -15.34 6.63 9.34
CA SER A 24 -14.64 7.48 8.39
C SER A 24 -13.13 7.19 8.35
N PHE A 25 -12.60 6.94 7.16
CA PHE A 25 -11.16 6.87 6.92
C PHE A 25 -10.69 7.95 5.94
N SER A 26 -9.38 8.24 5.98
CA SER A 26 -8.73 9.23 5.12
C SER A 26 -7.42 8.70 4.54
N GLU A 27 -7.00 9.32 3.44
CA GLU A 27 -5.66 9.12 2.88
C GLU A 27 -4.58 9.43 3.94
N GLY A 28 -3.44 8.73 3.86
CA GLY A 28 -2.35 8.85 4.84
C GLY A 28 -2.55 8.05 6.14
N GLN A 29 -3.74 7.48 6.39
CA GLN A 29 -3.96 6.62 7.55
C GLN A 29 -3.43 5.21 7.32
N ILE A 30 -2.89 4.60 8.37
CA ILE A 30 -2.52 3.18 8.41
C ILE A 30 -3.53 2.43 9.27
N TRP A 31 -4.05 1.33 8.72
CA TRP A 31 -5.07 0.49 9.32
C TRP A 31 -4.66 -0.97 9.33
N TRP A 32 -5.00 -1.70 10.39
CA TRP A 32 -5.05 -3.15 10.31
C TRP A 32 -6.19 -3.54 9.36
N CYS A 33 -5.87 -4.31 8.31
CA CYS A 33 -6.84 -4.75 7.33
C CYS A 33 -6.74 -6.26 7.09
N HIS A 34 -7.89 -6.91 6.91
CA HIS A 34 -8.03 -8.29 6.44
C HIS A 34 -7.55 -8.43 5.00
N THR A 35 -6.26 -8.74 4.89
CA THR A 35 -5.51 -8.93 3.65
C THR A 35 -5.70 -10.30 3.00
N GLY A 36 -6.15 -11.30 3.75
CA GLY A 36 -6.50 -12.62 3.25
C GLY A 36 -5.34 -13.60 3.08
N GLU A 37 -5.70 -14.85 2.81
CA GLU A 37 -4.80 -15.89 2.30
C GLU A 37 -4.89 -15.90 0.77
N ASN A 38 -3.79 -15.57 0.12
CA ASN A 38 -3.69 -15.31 -1.32
C ASN A 38 -2.83 -16.38 -2.01
N ILE A 39 -2.80 -16.34 -3.35
CA ILE A 39 -2.13 -17.34 -4.18
C ILE A 39 -0.71 -16.90 -4.55
N GLY A 40 0.16 -17.87 -4.82
CA GLY A 40 1.52 -17.63 -5.33
C GLY A 40 2.31 -16.61 -4.51
N HIS A 41 2.77 -15.56 -5.18
CA HIS A 41 3.65 -14.52 -4.64
C HIS A 41 2.92 -13.33 -4.00
N GLU A 42 1.59 -13.34 -3.99
CA GLU A 42 0.80 -12.29 -3.37
C GLU A 42 1.03 -12.23 -1.85
N LEU A 43 1.05 -11.00 -1.32
CA LEU A 43 1.32 -10.78 0.09
C LEU A 43 0.13 -11.24 0.97
N ASN A 44 0.29 -12.39 1.61
CA ASN A 44 -0.68 -12.96 2.55
C ASN A 44 -0.74 -12.20 3.86
N GLY A 45 -1.93 -12.14 4.46
CA GLY A 45 -2.11 -11.74 5.85
C GLY A 45 -1.47 -12.66 6.86
N LYS A 46 -1.46 -12.23 8.12
CA LYS A 46 -0.93 -13.01 9.24
C LYS A 46 -1.97 -13.23 10.34
N GLY A 47 -1.70 -14.23 11.18
CA GLY A 47 -2.53 -14.58 12.32
C GLY A 47 -3.89 -15.18 11.91
N THR A 48 -4.79 -15.27 12.89
CA THR A 48 -6.16 -15.77 12.69
C THR A 48 -7.01 -14.82 11.85
N GLY A 49 -6.73 -13.52 11.92
CA GLY A 49 -7.44 -12.50 11.14
C GLY A 49 -6.94 -12.32 9.70
N PHE A 50 -5.88 -13.01 9.27
CA PHE A 50 -5.27 -12.78 7.95
C PHE A 50 -4.99 -11.29 7.69
N ALA A 51 -4.45 -10.60 8.70
CA ALA A 51 -4.37 -9.15 8.71
C ALA A 51 -2.95 -8.62 8.46
N ARG A 52 -2.87 -7.38 7.95
CA ARG A 52 -1.66 -6.56 7.89
C ARG A 52 -1.97 -5.09 8.11
N PRO A 53 -1.00 -4.28 8.53
CA PRO A 53 -1.10 -2.84 8.39
C PRO A 53 -1.15 -2.49 6.90
N VAL A 54 -2.03 -1.57 6.53
CA VAL A 54 -2.23 -1.06 5.17
C VAL A 54 -2.32 0.45 5.25
N LEU A 55 -1.49 1.13 4.48
CA LEU A 55 -1.57 2.58 4.28
C LEU A 55 -2.63 2.90 3.22
N ILE A 56 -3.55 3.81 3.53
CA ILE A 56 -4.54 4.32 2.59
C ILE A 56 -3.86 5.35 1.68
N LEU A 57 -3.62 4.97 0.43
CA LEU A 57 -2.97 5.84 -0.55
C LEU A 57 -3.96 6.78 -1.22
N LYS A 58 -5.11 6.25 -1.62
CA LYS A 58 -6.18 6.98 -2.30
C LYS A 58 -7.54 6.52 -1.77
N LYS A 59 -8.36 7.46 -1.32
CA LYS A 59 -9.78 7.19 -1.00
C LYS A 59 -10.58 7.34 -2.28
N TYR A 60 -11.42 6.36 -2.59
CA TYR A 60 -12.32 6.41 -3.74
C TYR A 60 -13.70 6.91 -3.33
N ASP A 61 -14.25 6.32 -2.26
CA ASP A 61 -15.53 6.71 -1.68
C ASP A 61 -15.54 6.40 -0.17
N GLN A 62 -16.71 6.42 0.47
CA GLN A 62 -16.85 6.10 1.90
C GLN A 62 -16.68 4.63 2.25
N TYR A 63 -16.65 3.74 1.25
CA TYR A 63 -16.62 2.29 1.39
C TYR A 63 -15.36 1.65 0.81
N THR A 64 -14.60 2.31 -0.06
CA THR A 64 -13.49 1.73 -0.79
C THR A 64 -12.28 2.66 -0.92
N PHE A 65 -11.09 2.05 -0.99
CA PHE A 65 -9.82 2.76 -1.12
C PHE A 65 -8.73 1.90 -1.75
N LEU A 66 -7.73 2.56 -2.33
CA LEU A 66 -6.45 1.95 -2.72
C LEU A 66 -5.52 1.90 -1.51
N GLY A 67 -5.10 0.69 -1.15
CA GLY A 67 -4.24 0.45 0.00
C GLY A 67 -2.89 -0.13 -0.38
N LEU A 68 -1.83 0.31 0.30
CA LEU A 68 -0.48 -0.24 0.23
C LEU A 68 -0.18 -1.07 1.48
N PRO A 69 -0.01 -2.40 1.40
CA PRO A 69 0.32 -3.23 2.54
C PRO A 69 1.72 -2.95 3.09
N LEU A 70 1.86 -3.07 4.41
CA LEU A 70 3.14 -3.00 5.10
C LEU A 70 3.61 -4.38 5.55
N THR A 71 4.93 -4.52 5.67
CA THR A 71 5.59 -5.69 6.23
C THR A 71 6.63 -5.28 7.27
N THR A 72 6.93 -6.19 8.20
CA THR A 72 8.03 -6.06 9.17
C THR A 72 9.37 -6.49 8.58
N LYS A 73 9.34 -7.20 7.45
CA LYS A 73 10.57 -7.61 6.74
C LYS A 73 11.21 -6.38 6.12
N ASN A 74 12.47 -6.14 6.45
CA ASN A 74 13.25 -5.12 5.78
C ASN A 74 13.48 -5.54 4.31
N LYS A 75 13.11 -4.68 3.37
CA LYS A 75 13.27 -4.92 1.94
C LYS A 75 13.76 -3.64 1.26
N PHE A 76 14.60 -3.82 0.25
CA PHE A 76 15.22 -2.73 -0.50
C PHE A 76 14.91 -2.85 -1.98
N GLY A 77 14.94 -1.73 -2.69
CA GLY A 77 14.67 -1.65 -4.13
C GLY A 77 13.51 -0.72 -4.47
N THR A 78 13.19 -0.61 -5.75
CA THR A 78 12.22 0.36 -6.29
C THR A 78 10.76 0.03 -5.93
N TRP A 79 10.48 -1.17 -5.45
CA TRP A 79 9.14 -1.63 -5.07
C TRP A 79 8.80 -1.40 -3.60
N TYR A 80 9.72 -0.80 -2.85
CA TYR A 80 9.65 -0.75 -1.39
C TYR A 80 9.97 0.65 -0.87
N VAL A 81 9.27 1.06 0.18
CA VAL A 81 9.59 2.29 0.93
C VAL A 81 9.68 1.96 2.40
N SER A 82 10.79 2.35 3.04
CA SER A 82 10.94 2.28 4.49
C SER A 82 10.15 3.39 5.15
N LEU A 83 9.40 3.04 6.19
CA LEU A 83 8.54 3.94 6.93
C LEU A 83 8.65 3.65 8.42
N TYR A 84 8.96 4.67 9.21
CA TYR A 84 8.89 4.57 10.67
C TYR A 84 7.44 4.71 11.13
N THR A 85 7.01 3.74 11.92
CA THR A 85 5.67 3.73 12.53
C THR A 85 5.81 3.70 14.05
N LYS A 86 4.71 3.95 14.76
CA LYS A 86 4.63 3.73 16.22
C LYS A 86 5.06 2.32 16.65
N ALA A 87 4.97 1.33 15.75
CA ALA A 87 5.40 -0.05 16.01
C ALA A 87 6.84 -0.34 15.55
N GLY A 88 7.62 0.69 15.20
CA GLY A 88 8.99 0.59 14.67
C GLY A 88 9.05 0.67 13.14
N LEU A 89 10.23 0.36 12.60
CA LEU A 89 10.48 0.36 11.15
C LEU A 89 9.59 -0.66 10.44
N ARG A 90 8.95 -0.22 9.37
CA ARG A 90 8.13 -1.04 8.47
C ARG A 90 8.53 -0.76 7.04
N THR A 91 8.21 -1.69 6.15
CA THR A 91 8.37 -1.50 4.72
C THR A 91 7.01 -1.50 4.06
N VAL A 92 6.67 -0.40 3.39
CA VAL A 92 5.52 -0.30 2.48
C VAL A 92 5.88 -1.05 1.20
N VAL A 93 5.02 -1.98 0.78
CA VAL A 93 5.23 -2.78 -0.43
C VAL A 93 4.39 -2.19 -1.55
N LEU A 94 5.04 -1.41 -2.42
CA LEU A 94 4.38 -0.62 -3.46
C LEU A 94 3.74 -1.47 -4.56
N SER A 95 4.35 -2.62 -4.88
CA SER A 95 3.91 -3.56 -5.93
C SER A 95 2.87 -4.58 -5.46
N GLN A 96 2.36 -4.42 -4.24
CA GLN A 96 1.31 -5.27 -3.67
C GLN A 96 0.11 -4.41 -3.26
N GLU A 97 -0.05 -3.28 -3.92
CA GLU A 97 -1.23 -2.43 -3.84
C GLU A 97 -2.49 -3.21 -4.21
N ARG A 98 -3.61 -2.80 -3.64
CA ARG A 98 -4.93 -3.28 -4.08
C ARG A 98 -6.04 -2.41 -3.54
N THR A 99 -7.21 -2.55 -4.15
CA THR A 99 -8.45 -1.99 -3.62
C THR A 99 -8.93 -2.79 -2.41
N PHE A 100 -9.34 -2.09 -1.36
CA PHE A 100 -9.96 -2.66 -0.17
C PHE A 100 -11.35 -2.05 0.03
N GLY A 101 -12.28 -2.88 0.48
CA GLY A 101 -13.54 -2.42 1.07
C GLY A 101 -13.38 -2.17 2.57
N TYR A 102 -14.14 -1.21 3.12
CA TYR A 102 -14.11 -0.80 4.52
C TYR A 102 -14.36 -1.96 5.49
N ARG A 103 -15.15 -2.96 5.09
CA ARG A 103 -15.40 -4.21 5.85
C ARG A 103 -14.13 -4.97 6.19
N ARG A 104 -13.05 -4.75 5.44
CA ARG A 104 -11.74 -5.34 5.70
C ARG A 104 -10.96 -4.58 6.77
N MET A 105 -11.34 -3.36 7.11
CA MET A 105 -10.66 -2.53 8.09
C MET A 105 -11.00 -2.99 9.51
N GLN A 106 -10.00 -2.98 10.37
CA GLN A 106 -10.14 -3.33 11.79
C GLN A 106 -9.92 -2.08 12.65
N ASN A 107 -8.67 -1.81 13.02
CA ASN A 107 -8.31 -0.71 13.91
C ASN A 107 -7.29 0.21 13.25
N ARG A 108 -7.45 1.53 13.48
CA ARG A 108 -6.48 2.54 13.06
C ARG A 108 -5.19 2.37 13.86
N ILE A 109 -4.05 2.44 13.19
CA ILE A 109 -2.73 2.42 13.83
C ILE A 109 -2.23 3.86 14.00
N GLN A 110 -2.10 4.59 12.90
CA GLN A 110 -1.58 5.95 12.91
C GLN A 110 -1.99 6.72 11.65
N HIS A 111 -1.75 8.02 11.64
CA HIS A 111 -1.70 8.84 10.43
C HIS A 111 -0.22 9.13 10.16
N VAL A 112 0.28 8.89 8.94
CA VAL A 112 1.65 9.25 8.58
C VAL A 112 1.81 10.76 8.43
N SER A 113 3.05 11.24 8.52
CA SER A 113 3.34 12.64 8.26
C SER A 113 3.05 12.98 6.80
N LYS A 114 2.75 14.26 6.51
CA LYS A 114 2.53 14.69 5.12
C LYS A 114 3.75 14.47 4.23
N ARG A 115 4.95 14.58 4.81
CA ARG A 115 6.23 14.30 4.15
C ARG A 115 6.31 12.84 3.71
N ASP A 116 6.04 11.90 4.60
CA ASP A 116 6.08 10.46 4.29
C ASP A 116 5.00 10.09 3.28
N GLU A 117 3.80 10.63 3.44
CA GLU A 117 2.68 10.41 2.53
C GLU A 117 3.03 10.84 1.10
N ASN A 118 3.59 12.06 0.94
CA ASN A 118 4.00 12.59 -0.35
C ASN A 118 5.15 11.78 -0.95
N TYR A 119 6.14 11.39 -0.15
CA TYR A 119 7.25 10.56 -0.61
C TYR A 119 6.77 9.20 -1.13
N ILE A 120 5.87 8.54 -0.39
CA ILE A 120 5.29 7.26 -0.80
C ILE A 120 4.48 7.42 -2.09
N ARG A 121 3.69 8.49 -2.24
CA ARG A 121 2.97 8.78 -3.50
C ARG A 121 3.94 8.95 -4.67
N THR A 122 5.01 9.71 -4.51
CA THR A 122 6.03 9.89 -5.55
C THR A 122 6.64 8.55 -5.96
N MET A 123 7.01 7.72 -4.98
CA MET A 123 7.60 6.41 -5.26
C MET A 123 6.60 5.45 -5.91
N TYR A 124 5.34 5.48 -5.49
CA TYR A 124 4.26 4.71 -6.12
C TYR A 124 4.06 5.12 -7.59
N LEU A 125 3.99 6.43 -7.88
CA LEU A 125 3.86 6.93 -9.25
C LEU A 125 5.09 6.54 -10.09
N LYS A 126 6.30 6.72 -9.54
CA LYS A 126 7.56 6.34 -10.22
C LYS A 126 7.60 4.86 -10.59
N LEU A 127 7.08 3.98 -9.73
CA LEU A 127 6.99 2.55 -10.01
C LEU A 127 6.04 2.24 -11.18
N HIS A 128 4.95 2.99 -11.32
CA HIS A 128 3.89 2.71 -12.30
C HIS A 128 3.98 3.56 -13.57
N SER A 129 4.82 4.60 -13.59
CA SER A 129 5.16 5.33 -14.80
C SER A 129 6.15 4.52 -15.65
N LYS A 130 5.69 3.91 -16.75
CA LYS A 130 6.59 3.29 -17.75
C LYS A 130 7.47 4.41 -18.34
N ASN A 131 8.79 4.23 -18.28
CA ASN A 131 9.82 5.08 -18.89
C ASN A 131 9.88 6.54 -18.40
N GLN A 132 10.87 6.87 -17.56
CA GLN A 132 11.52 8.18 -17.73
C GLN A 132 12.49 8.03 -18.92
N PRO A 133 12.49 8.94 -19.91
CA PRO A 133 13.61 9.00 -20.85
C PRO A 133 14.89 9.12 -20.03
N ARG A 134 15.94 8.39 -20.44
CA ARG A 134 17.29 8.64 -19.93
C ARG A 134 17.50 10.14 -20.00
N THR A 135 17.82 10.77 -18.87
CA THR A 135 18.29 12.16 -18.87
C THR A 135 19.37 12.24 -19.94
N ILE A 136 19.10 12.98 -21.02
CA ILE A 136 20.16 13.43 -21.90
C ILE A 136 20.99 14.33 -21.00
N THR A 137 22.10 13.78 -20.50
CA THR A 137 23.18 14.56 -19.92
C THR A 137 23.69 15.49 -21.03
N ASP A 138 23.87 16.76 -20.68
CA ASP A 138 24.47 17.80 -21.49
C ASP A 138 25.65 17.28 -22.33
N ALA A 139 25.44 17.18 -23.63
CA ALA A 139 26.49 17.01 -24.62
C ALA A 139 26.07 17.82 -25.87
N GLY A 140 26.35 19.12 -25.85
CA GLY A 140 26.08 20.00 -26.97
C GLY A 140 26.24 21.48 -26.65
N ARG A 141 27.43 21.90 -26.20
CA ARG A 141 27.89 23.27 -26.46
C ARG A 141 28.13 23.42 -27.97
N GLY A 142 27.76 24.58 -28.51
CA GLY A 142 28.14 25.08 -29.84
C GLY A 142 27.03 24.86 -30.87
N GLU A 143 26.55 25.84 -31.63
CA GLU A 143 27.10 27.16 -31.96
C GLU A 143 25.95 28.12 -32.29
N SER A 144 26.19 29.39 -31.98
CA SER A 144 25.51 30.56 -32.53
C SER A 144 25.56 30.57 -34.07
N ARG A 145 24.49 31.05 -34.71
CA ARG A 145 24.51 32.22 -35.63
C ARG A 145 23.14 32.38 -36.34
N ASN A 146 22.44 33.46 -36.00
CA ASN A 146 21.62 34.24 -36.94
C ASN A 146 22.59 35.10 -37.79
N PRO A 147 22.20 35.55 -39.00
CA PRO A 147 21.18 36.59 -39.16
C PRO A 147 19.82 36.08 -39.64
#